data_AF-A0A9P6D8G4-F1
#
_entry.id   AF-A0A9P6D8G4-F1
#
_cell.length_a   1.000
_cell.length_b   1.000
_cell.length_c   1.000
_cell.angle_alpha   90.00
_cell.angle_beta   90.00
_cell.angle_gamma   90.00
#
_symmetry.space_group_name_H-M   'P 1'
#
loop_
_entity.id
_entity.type
_entity.pdbx_description
1 polymer ?
#
loop_
_entity_poly.entity_id
_entity_poly.type
_entity_poly.pdbx_seq_one_letter_code
_entity_poly.pdbx_strand_id
1 'polypeptide(L)'
;MSDRFHKAPGFTTLQLHTGQEVDIASNAHAPSIDVSTAHIFNDTQASRSYSRTYNQFQITLPRLGISTKFISSPLASIAPPLSSFTAAIDDHTGMIWVESISNPSSSIAPIRELAMIAHEKGIPLIVDNTFETGGKLHPLCILIA
;
A
#
# COMPACT_ATOMS: atom_id res chain seq x y z
N MET A 1 21.71 32.51 19.51
CA MET A 1 22.15 31.15 19.87
C MET A 1 21.23 30.17 19.14
N SER A 2 21.69 29.59 18.04
CA SER A 2 20.94 28.53 17.35
C SER A 2 20.88 27.31 18.27
N ASP A 3 19.67 26.87 18.60
CA ASP A 3 19.38 25.76 19.50
C ASP A 3 20.05 24.48 19.00
N ARG A 4 21.21 24.15 19.59
CA ARG A 4 22.12 23.10 19.10
C ARG A 4 21.68 21.69 19.50
N PHE A 5 20.58 21.58 20.24
CA PHE A 5 20.11 20.33 20.86
C PHE A 5 18.75 19.86 20.36
N HIS A 6 18.02 20.67 19.59
CA HIS A 6 16.75 20.25 19.00
C HIS A 6 16.98 19.57 17.64
N LYS A 7 16.80 18.25 17.60
CA LYS A 7 16.69 17.47 16.36
C LYS A 7 15.23 17.06 16.18
N ALA A 8 14.71 17.16 14.96
CA ALA A 8 13.40 16.59 14.63
C ALA A 8 13.41 15.07 14.93
N PRO A 9 12.36 14.52 15.55
CA PRO A 9 12.29 13.11 15.89
C PRO A 9 12.42 12.24 14.63
N GLY A 10 13.27 11.23 14.68
CA GLY A 10 13.44 10.27 13.60
C GLY A 10 12.29 9.26 13.53
N PHE A 11 12.22 8.46 12.46
CA PHE A 11 11.15 7.49 12.23
C PHE A 11 10.90 6.55 13.43
N THR A 12 11.94 5.97 14.02
CA THR A 12 11.83 5.10 15.20
C THR A 12 11.28 5.84 16.42
N THR A 13 11.68 7.10 16.62
CA THR A 13 11.15 7.94 17.70
C THR A 13 9.68 8.21 17.47
N LEU A 14 9.27 8.53 16.25
CA LEU A 14 7.87 8.75 15.90
C LEU A 14 7.04 7.48 16.13
N GLN A 15 7.51 6.31 15.68
CA GLN A 15 6.82 5.02 15.88
C GLN A 15 6.54 4.70 17.36
N LEU A 16 7.44 5.05 18.27
CA LEU A 16 7.26 4.78 19.70
C LEU A 16 6.28 5.74 20.38
N HIS A 17 6.16 6.97 19.88
CA HIS A 17 5.40 8.04 20.54
C HIS A 17 4.13 8.43 19.76
N THR A 18 3.79 7.72 18.68
CA THR A 18 2.55 7.97 17.92
C THR A 18 1.33 7.79 18.82
N GLY A 19 0.46 8.80 18.85
CA GLY A 19 -0.79 8.75 19.64
C GLY A 19 -0.61 8.90 21.15
N GLN A 20 0.61 9.19 21.64
CA GLN A 20 0.87 9.49 23.05
C GLN A 20 0.53 10.96 23.38
N GLU A 21 -0.69 11.39 23.09
CA GLU A 21 -1.23 12.60 23.69
C GLU A 21 -1.95 12.22 24.99
N VAL A 22 -1.86 13.08 26.01
CA VAL A 22 -2.50 12.81 27.30
C VAL A 22 -4.00 12.92 27.12
N ASP A 23 -4.72 11.82 27.29
CA ASP A 23 -6.18 11.84 27.26
C ASP A 23 -6.69 12.67 28.44
N ILE A 24 -7.40 13.76 28.15
CA ILE A 24 -7.91 14.70 29.15
C ILE A 24 -8.99 14.09 30.06
N ALA A 25 -9.61 12.99 29.64
CA ALA A 25 -10.69 12.33 30.38
C ALA A 25 -10.17 11.28 31.39
N SER A 26 -9.14 10.52 31.03
CA SER A 26 -8.60 9.42 31.84
C SER A 26 -7.17 9.63 32.33
N ASN A 27 -6.50 10.71 31.89
CA ASN A 27 -5.07 10.96 32.11
C ASN A 27 -4.19 9.80 31.60
N ALA A 28 -4.68 9.03 30.64
CA ALA A 28 -3.93 7.94 30.00
C ALA A 28 -2.93 8.50 29.00
N HIS A 29 -1.71 7.95 29.01
CA HIS A 29 -0.65 8.26 28.06
C HIS A 29 -0.59 7.29 26.87
N ALA A 30 -1.43 6.24 26.90
CA ALA A 30 -1.62 5.30 25.81
C ALA A 30 -2.95 5.60 25.10
N PRO A 31 -3.00 5.58 23.77
CA PRO A 31 -4.23 5.84 23.02
C PRO A 31 -5.33 4.83 23.42
N SER A 32 -6.56 5.31 23.51
CA SER A 32 -7.74 4.49 23.81
C SER A 32 -7.96 3.43 22.73
N ILE A 33 -8.31 2.22 23.16
CA ILE A 33 -8.66 1.12 22.25
C ILE A 33 -10.15 1.21 21.91
N ASP A 34 -10.49 1.80 20.77
CA ASP A 34 -11.86 1.75 20.23
C ASP A 34 -12.05 0.45 19.44
N VAL A 35 -12.75 -0.51 20.05
CA VAL A 35 -12.94 -1.85 19.47
C VAL A 35 -14.21 -1.92 18.63
N SER A 36 -14.07 -2.15 17.33
CA SER A 36 -15.11 -2.81 16.54
C SER A 36 -14.52 -3.56 15.33
N THR A 37 -14.09 -4.82 15.47
CA THR A 37 -13.48 -5.55 14.32
C THR A 37 -13.37 -7.07 14.53
N ALA A 38 -14.47 -7.79 14.72
CA ALA A 38 -14.42 -9.27 14.68
C ALA A 38 -15.41 -9.86 13.67
N HIS A 39 -14.91 -10.71 12.77
CA HIS A 39 -15.71 -11.55 11.87
C HIS A 39 -15.21 -13.00 11.98
N ILE A 40 -16.14 -13.96 12.14
CA ILE A 40 -15.86 -15.39 12.19
C ILE A 40 -16.13 -15.99 10.80
N PHE A 41 -15.16 -16.76 10.28
CA PHE A 41 -15.30 -17.51 9.03
C PHE A 41 -15.53 -19.00 9.32
N ASN A 42 -16.42 -19.64 8.56
CA ASN A 42 -16.81 -21.04 8.78
C ASN A 42 -15.82 -22.08 8.21
N ASP A 43 -14.81 -21.69 7.44
CA ASP A 43 -13.82 -22.61 6.86
C ASP A 43 -12.45 -21.93 6.65
N THR A 44 -11.38 -22.65 7.00
CA THR A 44 -9.98 -22.26 6.79
C THR A 44 -9.56 -22.26 5.31
N GLN A 45 -10.24 -22.98 4.41
CA GLN A 45 -9.93 -22.96 2.97
C GLN A 45 -10.32 -21.64 2.31
N ALA A 46 -11.39 -21.00 2.78
CA ALA A 46 -11.79 -19.65 2.34
C ALA A 46 -10.74 -18.58 2.69
N SER A 47 -9.88 -18.84 3.68
CA SER A 47 -8.78 -17.95 4.06
C SER A 47 -7.52 -18.09 3.19
N ARG A 48 -7.34 -19.25 2.53
CA ARG A 48 -6.09 -19.61 1.83
C ARG A 48 -6.11 -19.37 0.33
N SER A 49 -7.28 -19.41 -0.30
CA SER A 49 -7.38 -19.64 -1.75
C SER A 49 -7.72 -18.42 -2.58
N TYR A 50 -7.70 -17.21 -2.02
CA TYR A 50 -7.97 -16.01 -2.80
C TYR A 50 -7.33 -14.80 -2.12
N SER A 51 -6.30 -14.22 -2.73
CA SER A 51 -5.78 -12.92 -2.27
C SER A 51 -6.96 -11.95 -2.18
N ARG A 52 -7.21 -11.37 -0.99
CA ARG A 52 -8.37 -10.50 -0.77
C ARG A 52 -8.41 -9.36 -1.78
N THR A 53 -7.24 -8.80 -2.12
CA THR A 53 -7.10 -7.75 -3.13
C THR A 53 -7.50 -8.24 -4.52
N TYR A 54 -7.06 -9.43 -4.92
CA TYR A 54 -7.46 -10.02 -6.20
C TYR A 54 -8.99 -10.24 -6.27
N ASN A 55 -9.61 -10.69 -5.17
CA ASN A 55 -11.07 -10.83 -5.02
C ASN A 55 -11.79 -9.49 -5.14
N GLN A 56 -11.25 -8.48 -4.48
CA GLN A 56 -11.80 -7.13 -4.52
C GLN A 56 -11.79 -6.59 -5.96
N PHE A 57 -10.67 -6.73 -6.68
CA PHE A 57 -10.53 -6.25 -8.05
C PHE A 57 -11.31 -7.06 -9.08
N GLN A 58 -11.41 -8.38 -8.92
CA GLN A 58 -12.08 -9.23 -9.90
C GLN A 58 -13.60 -9.32 -9.69
N ILE A 59 -14.08 -9.26 -8.44
CA ILE A 59 -15.49 -9.52 -8.11
C ILE A 59 -16.21 -8.27 -7.60
N THR A 60 -15.58 -7.51 -6.70
CA THR A 60 -16.26 -6.41 -6.01
C THR A 60 -16.27 -5.13 -6.83
N LEU A 61 -15.10 -4.70 -7.33
CA LEU A 61 -14.96 -3.47 -8.10
C LEU A 61 -15.79 -3.45 -9.39
N PRO A 62 -15.92 -4.54 -10.17
CA PRO A 62 -16.74 -4.53 -11.38
C PRO A 62 -18.23 -4.30 -11.10
N ARG A 63 -18.73 -4.72 -9.93
CA ARG A 63 -20.11 -4.44 -9.49
C ARG A 63 -20.34 -2.97 -9.17
N LEU A 64 -19.28 -2.23 -8.91
CA LEU A 64 -19.27 -0.77 -8.72
C LEU A 64 -18.94 -0.02 -10.02
N GLY A 65 -18.85 -0.71 -11.16
CA GLY A 65 -18.50 -0.12 -12.45
C GLY A 65 -17.00 0.15 -12.65
N ILE A 66 -16.14 -0.37 -11.76
CA ILE A 66 -14.68 -0.18 -11.83
C ILE A 66 -14.06 -1.43 -12.44
N SER A 67 -13.39 -1.30 -13.59
CA SER A 67 -12.66 -2.38 -14.24
C SER A 67 -11.18 -2.37 -13.84
N THR A 68 -10.54 -3.54 -13.86
CA THR A 68 -9.12 -3.70 -13.53
C THR A 68 -8.43 -4.53 -14.60
N LYS A 69 -7.21 -4.15 -15.00
CA LYS A 69 -6.34 -4.91 -15.91
C LYS A 69 -5.20 -5.51 -15.10
N PHE A 70 -5.09 -6.83 -15.08
CA PHE A 70 -4.06 -7.53 -14.29
C PHE A 70 -2.77 -7.70 -15.10
N ILE A 71 -1.64 -7.31 -14.52
CA ILE A 71 -0.30 -7.48 -15.08
C ILE A 71 0.44 -8.51 -14.23
N SER A 72 0.88 -9.60 -14.85
CA SER A 72 1.61 -10.67 -14.17
C SER A 72 3.10 -10.60 -14.47
N SER A 73 3.93 -10.96 -13.48
CA SER A 73 5.36 -11.19 -13.71
C SER A 73 5.58 -12.60 -14.29
N PRO A 74 6.42 -12.76 -15.32
CA PRO A 74 6.90 -14.08 -15.73
C PRO A 74 7.67 -14.77 -14.60
N LEU A 75 7.59 -16.10 -14.51
CA LEU A 75 8.31 -16.91 -13.50
C LEU A 75 9.84 -16.68 -13.49
N ALA A 76 10.42 -16.26 -14.62
CA ALA A 76 11.85 -15.99 -14.76
C ALA A 76 12.26 -14.56 -14.32
N SER A 77 11.30 -13.71 -13.91
CA SER A 77 11.56 -12.31 -13.55
C SER A 77 11.10 -12.02 -12.13
N ILE A 78 11.97 -11.34 -11.38
CA ILE A 78 11.64 -10.83 -10.05
C ILE A 78 10.68 -9.63 -10.10
N ALA A 79 10.50 -9.00 -11.26
CA ALA A 79 9.65 -7.84 -11.45
C ALA A 79 8.79 -7.94 -12.73
N PRO A 80 7.55 -7.41 -12.72
CA PRO A 80 6.74 -7.34 -13.91
C PRO A 80 7.36 -6.40 -14.96
N PRO A 81 7.26 -6.71 -16.27
CA PRO A 81 7.86 -5.89 -17.32
C PRO A 81 7.15 -4.53 -17.43
N LEU A 82 7.93 -3.45 -17.45
CA LEU A 82 7.41 -2.07 -17.55
C LEU A 82 6.56 -1.83 -18.80
N SER A 83 6.90 -2.47 -19.92
CA SER A 83 6.15 -2.36 -21.18
C SER A 83 4.69 -2.82 -21.04
N SER A 84 4.40 -3.78 -20.16
CA SER A 84 3.04 -4.24 -19.89
C SER A 84 2.20 -3.17 -19.19
N PHE A 85 2.81 -2.30 -18.37
CA PHE A 85 2.10 -1.18 -17.76
C PHE A 85 1.77 -0.13 -18.80
N THR A 86 2.76 0.29 -19.59
CA THR A 86 2.54 1.29 -20.65
C THR A 86 1.49 0.83 -21.67
N ALA A 87 1.49 -0.46 -22.03
CA ALA A 87 0.51 -1.02 -22.96
C ALA A 87 -0.90 -1.16 -22.36
N ALA A 88 -1.03 -1.27 -21.04
CA ALA A 88 -2.32 -1.41 -20.37
C ALA A 88 -3.01 -0.07 -20.10
N ILE A 89 -2.27 1.03 -20.05
CA ILE A 89 -2.81 2.38 -19.80
C ILE A 89 -3.53 2.90 -21.04
N ASP A 90 -4.76 3.37 -20.85
CA ASP A 90 -5.62 4.03 -21.85
C ASP A 90 -6.35 5.23 -21.24
N ASP A 91 -7.19 5.90 -22.02
CA ASP A 91 -7.94 7.10 -21.62
C ASP A 91 -8.93 6.87 -20.46
N HIS A 92 -9.22 5.61 -20.12
CA HIS A 92 -10.09 5.24 -19.00
C HIS A 92 -9.31 4.82 -17.75
N THR A 93 -7.98 4.79 -17.81
CA THR A 93 -7.15 4.32 -16.71
C THR A 93 -7.02 5.42 -15.65
N GLY A 94 -7.56 5.16 -14.46
CA GLY A 94 -7.59 6.14 -13.37
C GLY A 94 -6.44 6.04 -12.36
N MET A 95 -5.69 4.93 -12.31
CA MET A 95 -4.55 4.74 -11.40
C MET A 95 -3.70 3.52 -11.78
N ILE A 96 -2.48 3.47 -11.25
CA ILE A 96 -1.67 2.25 -11.14
C ILE A 96 -1.68 1.80 -9.67
N TRP A 97 -1.95 0.52 -9.42
CA TRP A 97 -1.84 -0.09 -8.10
C TRP A 97 -0.84 -1.24 -8.12
N VAL A 98 0.06 -1.31 -7.14
CA VAL A 98 1.03 -2.40 -6.98
C VAL A 98 1.29 -2.72 -5.51
N GLU A 99 1.64 -3.97 -5.22
CA GLU A 99 2.30 -4.33 -3.96
C GLU A 99 3.81 -4.08 -4.11
N SER A 100 4.47 -3.48 -3.11
CA SER A 100 5.93 -3.27 -3.15
C SER A 100 6.68 -4.61 -3.24
N ILE A 101 6.20 -5.60 -2.49
CA ILE A 101 6.56 -7.01 -2.61
C ILE A 101 5.26 -7.81 -2.71
N SER A 102 5.11 -8.60 -3.78
CA SER A 102 3.87 -9.32 -4.03
C SER A 102 3.69 -10.54 -3.14
N ASN A 103 2.44 -10.82 -2.77
CA ASN A 103 2.05 -12.03 -2.06
C ASN A 103 1.35 -13.03 -3.00
N PRO A 104 1.76 -14.31 -3.09
CA PRO A 104 2.87 -14.98 -2.39
C PRO A 104 4.19 -15.01 -3.18
N SER A 105 4.20 -14.52 -4.42
CA SER A 105 5.33 -14.73 -5.35
C SER A 105 6.60 -13.94 -5.01
N SER A 106 6.53 -13.00 -4.06
CA SER A 106 7.66 -12.15 -3.63
C SER A 106 8.31 -11.38 -4.78
N SER A 107 7.52 -11.01 -5.78
CA SER A 107 7.96 -10.16 -6.89
C SER A 107 8.08 -8.72 -6.40
N ILE A 108 9.12 -8.02 -6.82
CA ILE A 108 9.41 -6.65 -6.40
C ILE A 108 8.91 -5.68 -7.47
N ALA A 109 8.07 -4.72 -7.08
CA ALA A 109 7.59 -3.70 -8.00
C ALA A 109 8.70 -2.69 -8.35
N PRO A 110 8.89 -2.33 -9.63
CA PRO A 110 9.80 -1.28 -10.06
C PRO A 110 9.19 0.11 -9.79
N ILE A 111 9.06 0.49 -8.51
CA ILE A 111 8.27 1.65 -8.05
C ILE A 111 8.76 2.96 -8.68
N ARG A 112 10.09 3.14 -8.83
CA ARG A 112 10.66 4.37 -9.42
C ARG A 112 10.19 4.55 -10.86
N GLU A 113 10.28 3.49 -11.64
CA GLU A 113 9.93 3.49 -13.05
C GLU A 113 8.41 3.60 -13.24
N LEU A 114 7.63 2.93 -12.38
CA LEU A 114 6.18 3.09 -12.35
C LEU A 114 5.76 4.52 -11.97
N ALA A 115 6.47 5.18 -11.06
CA ALA A 115 6.20 6.57 -10.70
C ALA A 115 6.46 7.52 -11.89
N MET A 116 7.53 7.29 -12.66
CA MET A 116 7.78 8.06 -13.88
C MET A 116 6.66 7.87 -14.91
N ILE A 117 6.22 6.63 -15.14
CA ILE A 117 5.10 6.32 -16.05
C ILE A 117 3.81 6.99 -15.56
N ALA A 118 3.52 6.89 -14.26
CA ALA A 118 2.33 7.47 -13.65
C ALA A 118 2.30 8.99 -13.81
N HIS A 119 3.42 9.67 -13.56
CA HIS A 119 3.58 11.11 -13.80
C HIS A 119 3.38 11.49 -15.27
N GLU A 120 4.02 10.78 -16.19
CA GLU A 120 3.89 11.07 -17.63
C GLU A 120 2.43 10.95 -18.10
N LYS A 121 1.68 10.02 -17.50
CA LYS A 121 0.26 9.78 -17.81
C LYS A 121 -0.71 10.61 -16.97
N GLY A 122 -0.23 11.37 -15.98
CA GLY A 122 -1.07 12.19 -15.11
C GLY A 122 -2.02 11.38 -14.22
N ILE A 123 -1.65 10.14 -13.87
CA ILE A 123 -2.46 9.24 -13.02
C ILE A 123 -1.72 8.90 -11.72
N PRO A 124 -2.42 8.66 -10.61
CA PRO A 124 -1.79 8.30 -9.34
C PRO A 124 -1.17 6.89 -9.38
N LEU A 125 -0.07 6.73 -8.63
CA LEU A 125 0.51 5.43 -8.27
C LEU A 125 0.25 5.14 -6.79
N ILE A 126 -0.46 4.03 -6.53
CA ILE A 126 -0.72 3.53 -5.17
C ILE A 126 0.16 2.30 -4.93
N VAL A 127 0.93 2.33 -3.83
CA VAL A 127 1.80 1.24 -3.43
C VAL A 127 1.32 0.63 -2.11
N ASP A 128 0.86 -0.61 -2.14
CA ASP A 128 0.65 -1.41 -0.93
C ASP A 128 2.01 -1.85 -0.39
N ASN A 129 2.36 -1.36 0.79
CA ASN A 129 3.66 -1.58 1.42
C ASN A 129 3.59 -2.51 2.64
N THR A 130 2.57 -3.38 2.71
CA THR A 130 2.31 -4.24 3.86
C THR A 130 3.51 -5.11 4.24
N PHE A 131 4.22 -5.71 3.28
CA PHE A 131 5.37 -6.59 3.53
C PHE A 131 6.56 -5.87 4.20
N GLU A 132 6.78 -4.60 3.90
CA GLU A 132 7.92 -3.82 4.42
C GLU A 132 7.62 -3.16 5.77
N THR A 133 6.40 -3.30 6.30
CA THR A 133 5.97 -2.82 7.64
C THR A 133 6.25 -1.33 7.88
N GLY A 134 6.28 -0.52 6.81
CA GLY A 134 6.49 0.93 6.86
C GLY A 134 7.89 1.41 7.27
N GLY A 135 8.83 0.51 7.60
CA GLY A 135 10.09 0.89 8.27
C GLY A 135 11.37 0.83 7.45
N LYS A 136 11.38 0.15 6.30
CA LYS A 136 12.60 0.00 5.47
C LYS A 136 12.44 0.59 4.07
N LEU A 137 11.26 0.40 3.48
CA LEU A 137 10.83 1.14 2.31
C LEU A 137 9.85 2.22 2.77
N HIS A 138 10.22 3.48 2.58
CA HIS A 138 9.33 4.62 2.77
C HIS A 138 8.87 5.10 1.39
N PRO A 139 7.90 4.41 0.74
CA PRO A 139 7.23 5.03 -0.38
C PRO A 139 6.48 6.23 0.21
N LEU A 140 6.99 7.43 -0.04
CA LEU A 140 6.20 8.68 0.11
C LEU A 140 5.00 8.69 -0.85
N CYS A 141 4.81 7.63 -1.64
CA CYS A 141 3.83 7.49 -2.69
C CYS A 141 2.45 7.05 -2.17
N ILE A 142 1.79 7.91 -1.39
CA ILE A 142 0.48 8.37 -1.87
C ILE A 142 0.82 9.55 -2.77
N LEU A 143 1.27 9.26 -3.99
CA LEU A 143 1.62 10.30 -4.93
C LEU A 143 0.34 10.70 -5.67
N ILE A 144 -0.34 11.70 -5.12
CA ILE A 144 -1.27 12.52 -5.87
C ILE A 144 -0.40 13.36 -6.82
N ALA A 145 -0.80 13.36 -8.09
CA ALA A 145 -0.22 14.04 -9.25
C ALA A 145 0.68 15.26 -8.98
#